data_AF-A0AAV4GTR8-F1
#
_entry.id   AF-A0AAV4GTR8-F1
#
_cell.length_a   1.000
_cell.length_b   1.000
_cell.length_c   1.000
_cell.angle_alpha   90.00
_cell.angle_beta   90.00
_cell.angle_gamma   90.00
#
_symmetry.space_group_name_H-M   'P 1'
#
loop_
_entity.id
_entity.type
_entity.pdbx_description
1 polymer ?
#
loop_
_entity_poly.entity_id
_entity_poly.type
_entity_poly.pdbx_seq_one_letter_code
_entity_poly.pdbx_strand_id
1 'polypeptide(L)'
;MAKVVAFFTRTTNQLVQAGRPRLATAWKYSKAELGPPSLREMGEVQNGISNLVTSYKTGAYKKLTVREAWLNTLIGAEIFFWFIAGECIGKGSIIGYNIPGAVNWDMHF
;
A
#
# COMPACT_ATOMS: atom_id res chain seq x y z
N MET A 1 6.80 -38.71 17.22
CA MET A 1 7.12 -38.09 15.91
C MET A 1 5.96 -38.14 14.92
N ALA A 2 5.39 -39.30 14.57
CA ALA A 2 4.32 -39.40 13.56
C ALA A 2 3.06 -38.55 13.82
N LYS A 3 2.60 -38.44 15.08
CA LYS A 3 1.43 -37.61 15.44
C LYS A 3 1.69 -36.10 15.32
N VAL A 4 2.92 -35.66 15.60
CA VAL A 4 3.34 -34.27 15.45
C VAL A 4 3.43 -33.90 13.97
N VAL A 5 4.03 -34.77 13.16
CA VAL A 5 4.07 -34.61 11.70
C VAL A 5 2.66 -34.58 11.10
N ALA A 6 1.78 -35.50 11.52
CA ALA A 6 0.39 -35.52 11.06
C ALA A 6 -0.40 -34.27 11.47
N PHE A 7 -0.14 -33.73 12.66
CA PHE A 7 -0.74 -32.46 13.11
C PHE A 7 -0.29 -31.29 12.24
N PHE A 8 1.01 -31.10 12.03
CA PHE A 8 1.52 -30.04 11.16
C PHE A 8 0.98 -30.16 9.73
N THR A 9 0.99 -31.35 9.14
CA THR A 9 0.46 -31.60 7.79
C THR A 9 -1.05 -31.31 7.70
N ARG A 10 -1.81 -31.63 8.75
CA ARG A 10 -3.25 -31.33 8.78
C ARG A 10 -3.51 -29.83 8.89
N THR A 11 -2.79 -29.14 9.77
CA THR A 11 -2.93 -27.70 9.98
C THR A 11 -2.51 -26.91 8.74
N THR A 12 -1.41 -27.27 8.08
CA THR A 12 -0.98 -26.62 6.85
C THR A 12 -1.99 -26.82 5.72
N ASN A 13 -2.51 -28.03 5.54
CA ASN A 13 -3.56 -28.28 4.55
C ASN A 13 -4.83 -27.48 4.84
N GLN A 14 -5.26 -27.37 6.11
CA GLN A 14 -6.40 -26.54 6.47
C GLN A 14 -6.16 -25.05 6.21
N LEU A 15 -4.97 -24.54 6.53
CA LEU A 15 -4.59 -23.16 6.25
C LEU A 15 -4.55 -22.86 4.75
N VAL A 16 -4.02 -23.78 3.94
CA VAL A 16 -4.00 -23.64 2.48
C VAL A 16 -5.41 -23.66 1.91
N GLN A 17 -6.27 -24.57 2.35
CA GLN A 17 -7.65 -24.64 1.87
C GLN A 17 -8.47 -23.39 2.26
N ALA A 18 -8.24 -22.84 3.45
CA ALA A 18 -8.88 -21.59 3.89
C ALA A 18 -8.30 -20.35 3.19
N GLY A 19 -6.99 -20.34 2.92
CA GLY A 19 -6.27 -19.21 2.35
C GLY A 19 -6.46 -19.05 0.84
N ARG A 20 -6.48 -20.16 0.09
CA ARG A 20 -6.59 -20.17 -1.38
C ARG A 20 -7.73 -19.30 -1.94
N PRO A 21 -9.00 -19.44 -1.52
CA PRO A 21 -10.08 -18.62 -2.08
C PRO A 21 -9.89 -17.13 -1.77
N ARG A 22 -9.42 -16.79 -0.58
CA ARG A 22 -9.21 -15.39 -0.16
C ARG A 22 -8.08 -14.73 -0.93
N LEU A 23 -6.98 -15.46 -1.13
CA LEU A 23 -5.85 -15.00 -1.95
C LEU A 23 -6.25 -14.89 -3.43
N ALA A 24 -7.06 -15.80 -3.95
CA ALA A 24 -7.56 -15.70 -5.31
C ALA A 24 -8.44 -14.45 -5.52
N THR A 25 -9.31 -14.14 -4.57
CA THR A 25 -10.10 -12.89 -4.59
C THR A 25 -9.21 -11.66 -4.49
N ALA A 26 -8.26 -11.65 -3.55
CA ALA A 26 -7.32 -10.54 -3.40
C ALA A 26 -6.52 -10.32 -4.70
N TRP A 27 -5.97 -11.39 -5.27
CA TRP A 27 -5.22 -11.35 -6.54
C TRP A 27 -6.06 -10.80 -7.70
N LYS A 28 -7.32 -11.20 -7.81
CA LYS A 28 -8.24 -10.71 -8.85
C LYS A 28 -8.37 -9.19 -8.81
N TYR A 29 -8.61 -8.62 -7.63
CA TYR A 29 -8.78 -7.17 -7.49
C TYR A 29 -7.45 -6.42 -7.56
N SER A 30 -6.38 -6.94 -6.95
CA SER A 30 -5.04 -6.34 -7.04
C SER A 30 -4.56 -6.22 -8.48
N LYS A 31 -4.88 -7.20 -9.35
CA LYS A 31 -4.51 -7.13 -10.77
C LYS A 31 -5.22 -5.99 -11.52
N ALA A 32 -6.44 -5.63 -11.11
CA ALA A 32 -7.21 -4.56 -11.74
C ALA A 32 -6.84 -3.18 -11.17
N GLU A 33 -6.71 -3.07 -9.85
CA GLU A 33 -6.58 -1.78 -9.15
C GLU A 33 -5.13 -1.36 -8.85
N LEU A 34 -4.24 -2.33 -8.61
CA LEU A 34 -2.85 -2.08 -8.22
C LEU A 34 -1.85 -2.34 -9.36
N GLY A 35 -2.36 -2.66 -10.55
CA GLY A 35 -1.54 -2.82 -11.74
C GLY A 35 -0.95 -1.47 -12.17
N PRO A 36 0.27 -1.44 -12.74
CA PRO A 36 0.79 -0.21 -13.31
C PRO A 36 -0.15 0.25 -14.44
N PRO A 37 -0.47 1.56 -14.52
CA PRO A 37 -1.36 2.08 -15.54
C PRO A 37 -0.77 1.89 -16.93
N SER A 38 -1.65 1.81 -17.92
CA SER A 38 -1.25 1.76 -19.32
C SER A 38 -0.78 3.13 -19.80
N LEU A 39 0.13 3.15 -20.79
CA LEU A 39 0.63 4.41 -21.36
C LEU A 39 -0.47 5.30 -21.95
N ARG A 40 -1.61 4.70 -22.35
CA ARG A 40 -2.77 5.44 -22.89
C ARG A 40 -3.47 6.28 -21.83
N GLU A 41 -3.49 5.82 -20.59
CA GLU A 41 -4.14 6.50 -19.46
C GLU A 41 -3.30 7.69 -18.96
N MET A 42 -2.02 7.80 -19.33
CA MET A 42 -1.16 8.91 -18.90
C MET A 42 -1.67 10.28 -19.35
N GLY A 43 -2.30 10.37 -20.53
CA GLY A 43 -2.92 11.62 -21.00
C GLY A 43 -4.10 12.06 -20.12
N GLU A 44 -4.90 11.11 -19.64
CA GLU A 44 -6.01 11.38 -18.73
C GLU A 44 -5.52 11.82 -17.35
N VAL A 45 -4.44 11.22 -16.86
CA VAL A 45 -3.77 11.65 -15.61
C VAL A 45 -3.31 13.11 -15.70
N GLN A 46 -2.70 13.51 -16.82
CA GLN A 46 -2.26 14.89 -17.03
C GLN A 46 -3.44 15.87 -17.00
N ASN A 47 -4.55 15.51 -17.63
CA ASN A 47 -5.78 16.30 -17.60
C ASN A 47 -6.35 16.39 -16.17
N GLY A 48 -6.35 15.29 -15.42
CA GLY A 48 -6.77 15.27 -14.02
C GLY A 48 -5.97 16.24 -13.14
N ILE A 49 -4.65 16.24 -13.28
CA ILE A 49 -3.76 17.17 -12.55
C ILE A 49 -4.06 18.64 -12.94
N SER A 50 -4.23 18.91 -14.23
CA SER A 50 -4.58 20.27 -14.71
C SER A 50 -5.90 20.77 -14.12
N ASN A 51 -6.90 19.90 -14.03
CA ASN A 51 -8.20 20.21 -13.44
C ASN A 51 -8.10 20.46 -11.92
N LEU A 52 -7.26 19.71 -11.20
CA LEU A 52 -6.99 19.94 -9.78
C LEU A 52 -6.36 21.31 -9.55
N VAL A 53 -5.35 21.68 -10.35
CA VAL A 53 -4.70 23.00 -10.28
C VAL A 53 -5.71 24.12 -10.57
N THR A 54 -6.55 23.94 -11.57
CA THR A 54 -7.60 24.92 -11.92
C THR A 54 -8.64 25.04 -10.80
N SER A 55 -9.07 23.92 -10.22
CA SER A 55 -10.01 23.89 -9.08
C SER A 55 -9.44 24.59 -7.84
N TYR A 56 -8.14 24.45 -7.61
CA TYR A 56 -7.45 25.17 -6.55
C TYR A 56 -7.43 26.69 -6.81
N LYS A 57 -7.03 27.11 -8.01
CA LYS A 57 -6.97 28.53 -8.40
C LYS A 57 -8.33 29.23 -8.35
N THR A 58 -9.39 28.54 -8.75
CA THR A 58 -10.77 29.06 -8.76
C THR A 58 -11.43 29.06 -7.38
N GLY A 59 -10.79 28.47 -6.36
CA GLY A 59 -11.35 28.40 -5.01
C GLY A 59 -12.46 27.35 -4.85
N ALA A 60 -12.58 26.38 -5.76
CA ALA A 60 -13.63 25.38 -5.74
C ALA A 60 -13.60 24.52 -4.46
N TYR A 61 -12.44 24.37 -3.83
CA TYR A 61 -12.27 23.67 -2.55
C TYR A 61 -13.13 24.25 -1.42
N LYS A 62 -13.51 25.52 -1.49
CA LYS A 62 -14.38 26.18 -0.49
C LYS A 62 -15.83 25.70 -0.56
N LYS A 63 -16.23 25.05 -1.65
CA LYS A 63 -17.59 24.54 -1.86
C LYS A 63 -17.72 23.05 -1.51
N LEU A 64 -16.63 22.40 -1.09
CA LEU A 64 -16.64 20.98 -0.72
C LEU A 64 -17.41 20.77 0.59
N THR A 65 -18.22 19.73 0.63
CA THR A 65 -18.80 19.25 1.88
C THR A 65 -17.73 18.60 2.75
N VAL A 66 -17.95 18.56 4.07
CA VAL A 66 -17.01 17.92 5.02
C VAL A 66 -16.76 16.45 4.66
N ARG A 67 -17.78 15.75 4.18
CA ARG A 67 -17.67 14.35 3.75
C ARG A 67 -16.71 14.18 2.57
N GLU A 68 -16.82 15.05 1.56
CA GLU A 68 -15.94 15.02 0.38
C GLU A 68 -14.51 15.39 0.75
N ALA A 69 -14.34 16.44 1.56
CA ALA A 69 -13.02 16.85 2.05
C ALA A 69 -12.34 15.72 2.84
N TRP A 70 -13.09 15.01 3.68
CA TRP A 70 -12.59 13.87 4.44
C TRP A 70 -12.18 12.71 3.54
N LEU A 71 -13.03 12.35 2.57
CA LEU A 71 -12.71 11.28 1.61
C LEU A 71 -11.43 11.59 0.82
N ASN A 72 -11.31 12.81 0.29
CA ASN A 72 -10.12 13.25 -0.46
C ASN A 72 -8.86 13.22 0.41
N THR A 73 -9.00 13.53 1.70
CA THR A 73 -7.90 13.47 2.67
C THR A 73 -7.43 12.02 2.89
N LEU A 74 -8.38 11.07 3.02
CA LEU A 74 -8.04 9.65 3.18
C LEU A 74 -7.32 9.09 1.95
N ILE A 75 -7.76 9.45 0.75
CA ILE A 75 -7.08 9.08 -0.51
C ILE A 75 -5.67 9.70 -0.54
N GLY A 76 -5.52 10.97 -0.14
CA GLY A 76 -4.20 11.61 -0.04
C GLY A 76 -3.27 10.90 0.94
N ALA A 77 -3.79 10.46 2.09
CA ALA A 77 -3.03 9.68 3.06
C ALA A 77 -2.63 8.31 2.51
N GLU A 78 -3.50 7.63 1.77
CA GLU A 78 -3.19 6.36 1.11
C GLU A 78 -2.02 6.50 0.12
N ILE A 79 -2.02 7.54 -0.72
CA ILE A 79 -0.92 7.82 -1.67
C ILE A 79 0.40 8.03 -0.90
N PHE A 80 0.35 8.75 0.23
CA PHE A 80 1.52 8.97 1.08
C PHE A 80 2.04 7.66 1.71
N PHE A 81 1.16 6.76 2.13
CA PHE A 81 1.58 5.46 2.64
C PHE A 81 2.23 4.57 1.58
N TRP A 82 1.80 4.67 0.32
CA TRP A 82 2.49 4.00 -0.79
C TRP A 82 3.90 4.53 -1.02
N PHE A 83 4.13 5.83 -0.83
CA PHE A 83 5.47 6.41 -0.85
C PHE A 83 6.35 5.82 0.27
N ILE A 84 5.83 5.73 1.51
CA ILE A 84 6.56 5.11 2.64
C ILE A 84 6.84 3.63 2.38
N ALA A 85 5.88 2.89 1.83
CA ALA A 85 6.09 1.49 1.45
C ALA A 85 7.23 1.36 0.42
N GLY A 86 7.30 2.26 -0.56
CA GLY A 86 8.42 2.37 -1.49
C GLY A 86 9.75 2.67 -0.79
N GLU A 87 9.75 3.55 0.22
CA GLU A 87 10.92 3.84 1.04
C GLU A 87 11.40 2.61 1.83
N CYS A 88 10.49 1.82 2.39
CA CYS A 88 10.80 0.55 3.06
C CYS A 88 11.45 -0.47 2.10
N ILE A 89 10.97 -0.54 0.85
CA ILE A 89 11.58 -1.37 -0.20
C ILE A 89 12.97 -0.82 -0.55
N GLY A 90 13.10 0.50 -0.75
CA GLY A 90 14.35 1.15 -1.13
C GLY A 90 15.44 1.06 -0.07
N LYS A 91 15.08 1.12 1.22
CA LYS A 91 16.02 0.95 2.34
C LYS A 91 16.32 -0.53 2.68
N GLY A 92 15.48 -1.46 2.24
CA GLY A 92 15.60 -2.89 2.53
C GLY A 92 15.31 -3.27 3.99
N SER A 93 14.60 -2.42 4.73
CA SER A 93 14.22 -2.64 6.14
C SER A 93 12.85 -2.04 6.41
N ILE A 94 12.10 -2.67 7.31
CA ILE A 94 10.83 -2.15 7.82
C ILE A 94 11.08 -1.11 8.92
N ILE A 95 12.18 -1.23 9.65
CA ILE A 95 12.51 -0.39 10.81
C ILE A 95 13.87 0.26 10.56
N GLY A 96 13.86 1.60 10.43
CA GLY A 96 15.07 2.40 10.28
C GLY A 96 15.93 2.03 9.08
N TYR A 97 17.07 2.71 8.95
CA TYR A 97 18.12 2.33 8.01
C TYR A 97 19.13 1.42 8.71
N ASN A 98 19.56 0.36 8.03
CA ASN A 98 20.63 -0.49 8.54
C ASN A 98 21.99 0.19 8.31
N ILE A 99 22.37 1.06 9.23
CA ILE A 99 23.62 1.81 9.18
C ILE A 99 24.63 1.14 10.13
N PRO A 100 25.74 0.58 9.62
CA PRO A 100 26.79 0.01 10.47
C PRO A 100 27.23 1.02 11.53
N GLY A 101 27.15 0.64 12.81
CA GLY A 101 27.52 1.48 13.95
C GLY A 101 26.40 2.36 14.53
N ALA A 102 25.28 2.59 13.84
CA ALA A 102 24.12 3.31 14.42
C ALA A 102 23.08 2.38 15.06
N VAL A 103 23.11 1.09 14.70
CA VAL A 103 22.23 0.04 15.25
C VAL A 103 22.89 -0.82 16.34
N ASN A 104 24.17 -0.57 16.66
CA ASN A 104 24.83 -1.16 17.82
C ASN A 104 24.35 -0.43 19.07
N TRP A 105 23.39 -1.03 19.77
CA TRP A 105 22.96 -0.59 21.10
C TRP A 105 24.08 -0.67 22.16
N ASP A 106 25.22 -1.31 21.84
CA ASP A 106 26.42 -1.38 22.68
C ASP A 106 27.20 -0.06 22.77
N MET A 107 26.92 0.94 21.92
CA MET A 107 27.60 2.25 21.95
C MET A 107 26.78 3.36 22.64
N HIS A 108 25.61 3.02 23.18
CA HIS A 108 24.68 3.99 23.79
C HIS A 108 24.58 3.87 25.32
N PHE A 109 25.42 3.04 25.95
CA PHE A 109 25.58 2.94 27.41
C PHE A 109 27.04 2.77 27.81
#